data_AF-A0A2L2ND68-F1
#
_entry.id   AF-A0A2L2ND68-F1
#
_cell.length_a   1.000
_cell.length_b   1.000
_cell.length_c   1.000
_cell.angle_alpha   90.00
_cell.angle_beta   90.00
_cell.angle_gamma   90.00
#
_symmetry.space_group_name_H-M   'P 1'
#
loop_
_entity.id
_entity.type
_entity.pdbx_description
1 polymer ?
#
loop_
_entity_poly.entity_id
_entity_poly.type
_entity_poly.pdbx_seq_one_letter_code
_entity_poly.pdbx_strand_id
1 'polypeptide(L)'
;MAKKINGSDTFSSLPSQVDLDLLEALLEPDDATYPWNPADEESEAYFQELEQQFGMQDLLEEELTTRSQDFYSNLDPLWSNVSLASSHPHHPQQALVLNLQETLRTTFAACVPQTLLNTIAQKAAEIFAAQQSMGEQLVECVQTVLPTWGTEDLLVLARPFAYAMRSSESKNAASAISSLNNSEWTALSEVEKAKVSLAIAFYAFTQLNQSQSEL
;
A
#
# COMPACT_ATOMS: atom_id res chain seq x y z
N MET A 1 21.95 -57.59 -20.01
CA MET A 1 20.71 -57.04 -19.44
C MET A 1 20.22 -57.99 -18.35
N ALA A 2 20.34 -57.60 -17.08
CA ALA A 2 19.72 -58.30 -15.95
C ALA A 2 19.25 -57.22 -14.97
N LYS A 3 17.93 -57.09 -14.81
CA LYS A 3 17.29 -56.02 -14.04
C LYS A 3 17.19 -56.47 -12.58
N LYS A 4 17.82 -55.70 -11.70
CA LYS A 4 17.79 -55.84 -10.24
C LYS A 4 16.38 -55.50 -9.74
N ILE A 5 15.70 -56.43 -9.06
CA ILE A 5 14.45 -56.15 -8.36
C ILE A 5 14.75 -55.96 -6.87
N ASN A 6 14.41 -54.76 -6.35
CA ASN A 6 14.49 -54.42 -4.93
C ASN A 6 13.40 -55.19 -4.17
N GLY A 7 13.79 -55.83 -3.06
CA GLY A 7 12.87 -56.42 -2.12
C GLY A 7 12.06 -55.33 -1.42
N SER A 8 10.75 -55.50 -1.39
CA SER A 8 9.84 -54.76 -0.51
C SER A 8 9.70 -55.56 0.77
N ASP A 9 10.41 -55.14 1.82
CA ASP A 9 10.14 -55.55 3.20
C ASP A 9 8.86 -54.84 3.68
N THR A 10 7.71 -55.42 3.34
CA THR A 10 6.44 -55.08 4.00
C THR A 10 6.41 -55.76 5.35
N PHE A 11 6.78 -55.03 6.41
CA PHE A 11 6.52 -55.42 7.79
C PHE A 11 5.00 -55.47 8.03
N SER A 12 4.42 -56.67 7.99
CA SER A 12 3.13 -56.93 8.61
C SER A 12 3.34 -57.13 10.11
N SER A 13 3.42 -56.05 10.89
CA SER A 13 3.23 -56.18 12.34
C SER A 13 1.75 -56.49 12.57
N LEU A 14 1.44 -57.71 13.00
CA LEU A 14 0.10 -58.01 13.52
C LEU A 14 -0.22 -57.00 14.63
N PRO A 15 -1.43 -56.42 14.68
CA PRO A 15 -1.82 -55.54 15.76
C PRO A 15 -1.68 -56.30 17.08
N SER A 16 -1.08 -55.67 18.09
CA SER A 16 -0.88 -56.32 19.37
C SER A 16 -2.24 -56.59 20.02
N GLN A 17 -2.35 -57.63 20.85
CA GLN A 17 -3.61 -57.97 21.53
C GLN A 17 -4.18 -56.76 22.30
N VAL A 18 -3.30 -55.91 22.83
CA VAL A 18 -3.67 -54.66 23.52
C VAL A 18 -4.29 -53.64 22.57
N ASP A 19 -3.83 -53.56 21.32
CA ASP A 19 -4.41 -52.68 20.31
C ASP A 19 -5.80 -53.15 19.89
N LEU A 20 -6.03 -54.47 19.86
CA LEU A 20 -7.33 -55.06 19.57
C LEU A 20 -8.31 -54.87 20.73
N ASP A 21 -7.87 -55.11 21.97
CA ASP A 21 -8.69 -54.89 23.17
C ASP A 21 -9.04 -53.39 23.33
N LEU A 22 -8.12 -52.47 22.97
CA LEU A 22 -8.39 -51.03 22.94
C LEU A 22 -9.39 -50.65 21.85
N LEU A 23 -9.26 -51.23 20.66
CA LEU A 23 -10.21 -51.01 19.56
C LEU A 23 -11.59 -51.53 19.93
N GLU A 24 -11.68 -52.69 20.57
CA GLU A 24 -12.92 -53.27 21.08
C GLU A 24 -13.57 -52.34 22.10
N ALA A 25 -12.81 -51.81 23.07
CA ALA A 25 -13.32 -50.85 24.05
C ALA A 25 -13.78 -49.51 23.45
N LEU A 26 -13.18 -49.06 22.33
CA LEU A 26 -13.60 -47.83 21.63
C LEU A 26 -14.80 -48.04 20.69
N LEU A 27 -14.99 -49.26 20.19
CA LEU A 27 -16.09 -49.65 19.33
C LEU A 27 -17.29 -50.19 20.11
N GLU A 28 -17.10 -50.52 21.39
CA GLU A 28 -18.17 -50.80 22.32
C GLU A 28 -19.04 -49.54 22.41
N PRO A 29 -20.33 -49.61 22.03
CA PRO A 29 -21.21 -48.47 22.13
C PRO A 29 -21.39 -48.17 23.62
N ASP A 30 -20.67 -47.16 24.12
CA ASP A 30 -20.97 -46.58 25.42
C ASP A 30 -22.45 -46.19 25.41
N ASP A 31 -23.23 -46.84 26.28
CA ASP A 31 -24.69 -46.70 26.44
C ASP A 31 -25.06 -45.35 27.08
N ALA A 32 -24.46 -44.29 26.58
CA ALA A 32 -24.76 -42.92 26.91
C ALA A 32 -24.74 -42.14 25.60
N THR A 33 -25.94 -41.98 25.04
CA THR A 33 -26.31 -40.91 24.12
C THR A 33 -25.43 -39.69 24.37
N TYR A 34 -24.42 -39.51 23.54
CA TYR A 34 -23.43 -38.44 23.73
C TYR A 34 -24.18 -37.11 23.55
N PRO A 35 -24.18 -36.19 24.53
CA PRO A 35 -25.00 -34.97 24.50
C PRO A 35 -24.73 -34.02 23.31
N TRP A 36 -23.67 -34.31 22.55
CA TRP A 36 -23.24 -33.55 21.38
C TRP A 36 -23.38 -34.36 20.10
N ASN A 37 -24.22 -35.39 20.07
CA ASN A 37 -24.50 -36.11 18.83
C ASN A 37 -25.52 -35.31 18.00
N PRO A 38 -25.11 -34.60 16.92
CA PRO A 38 -26.04 -33.80 16.13
C PRO A 38 -27.03 -34.65 15.32
N ALA A 39 -26.85 -35.98 15.29
CA ALA A 39 -27.76 -36.91 14.64
C ALA A 39 -28.82 -37.49 15.59
N ASP A 40 -28.78 -37.14 16.87
CA ASP A 40 -29.74 -37.57 17.88
C ASP A 40 -30.81 -36.51 18.14
N GLU A 41 -32.07 -36.95 18.21
CA GLU A 41 -33.25 -36.07 18.33
C GLU A 41 -33.34 -35.44 19.73
N GLU A 42 -32.79 -36.09 20.76
CA GLU A 42 -32.75 -35.56 22.13
C GLU A 42 -31.70 -34.44 22.30
N SER A 43 -30.68 -34.39 21.43
CA SER A 43 -29.64 -33.36 21.45
C SER A 43 -30.21 -31.98 21.07
N GLU A 44 -31.09 -31.91 20.08
CA GLU A 44 -31.78 -30.66 19.68
C GLU A 44 -32.63 -30.10 20.82
N ALA A 45 -33.34 -30.96 21.54
CA ALA A 45 -34.15 -30.55 22.69
C ALA A 45 -33.28 -29.97 23.84
N TYR A 46 -32.11 -30.56 24.09
CA TYR A 46 -31.15 -30.06 25.07
C TYR A 46 -30.59 -28.68 24.69
N PHE A 47 -30.21 -28.47 23.42
CA PHE A 47 -29.71 -27.18 22.96
C PHE A 47 -30.81 -26.10 22.98
N GLN A 48 -32.04 -26.43 22.60
CA GLN A 48 -33.16 -25.50 22.68
C GLN A 48 -33.46 -25.06 24.12
N GLU A 49 -33.34 -25.96 25.10
CA GLU A 49 -33.51 -25.59 26.51
C GLU A 49 -32.39 -24.64 26.99
N LEU A 50 -31.13 -24.88 26.57
CA LEU A 50 -30.01 -23.98 26.86
C LEU A 50 -30.17 -22.60 26.20
N GLU A 51 -30.64 -22.54 24.96
CA GLU A 51 -30.89 -21.29 24.24
C GLU A 51 -32.03 -20.49 24.91
N GLN A 52 -33.09 -21.15 25.37
CA GLN A 52 -34.16 -20.49 26.12
C GLN A 52 -33.71 -19.96 27.49
N GLN A 53 -32.75 -20.62 28.14
CA GLN A 53 -32.16 -20.12 29.39
C GLN A 53 -31.27 -18.89 29.17
N PHE A 54 -30.74 -18.72 27.96
CA PHE A 54 -30.03 -17.52 27.54
C PHE A 54 -31.04 -16.43 27.12
N GLY A 55 -31.58 -15.71 28.10
CA GLY A 55 -32.44 -14.53 27.91
C GLY A 55 -31.74 -13.30 27.30
N MET A 56 -30.73 -13.51 26.45
CA MET A 56 -30.03 -12.46 25.71
C MET A 56 -30.63 -12.18 24.34
N GLN A 57 -31.52 -13.03 23.81
CA GLN A 57 -32.15 -12.80 22.50
C GLN A 57 -32.93 -11.48 22.45
N ASP A 58 -33.76 -11.19 23.45
CA ASP A 58 -34.53 -9.94 23.53
C ASP A 58 -33.62 -8.70 23.70
N LEU A 59 -32.54 -8.84 24.47
CA LEU A 59 -31.57 -7.78 24.72
C LEU A 59 -30.70 -7.52 23.47
N LEU A 60 -30.38 -8.57 22.71
CA LEU A 60 -29.64 -8.49 21.46
C LEU A 60 -30.47 -7.82 20.37
N GLU A 61 -31.76 -8.13 20.22
CA GLU A 61 -32.54 -7.62 19.09
C GLU A 61 -32.85 -6.12 19.22
N GLU A 62 -33.21 -5.64 20.42
CA GLU A 62 -33.46 -4.21 20.67
C GLU A 62 -32.16 -3.37 20.63
N GLU A 63 -31.08 -3.86 21.25
CA GLU A 63 -29.79 -3.16 21.23
C GLU A 63 -29.13 -3.22 19.84
N LEU A 64 -29.23 -4.34 19.11
CA LEU A 64 -28.62 -4.47 17.78
C LEU A 64 -29.34 -3.59 16.77
N THR A 65 -30.67 -3.51 16.81
CA THR A 65 -31.42 -2.63 15.91
C THR A 65 -31.10 -1.16 16.18
N THR A 66 -31.12 -0.74 17.45
CA THR A 66 -30.76 0.63 17.85
C THR A 66 -29.32 0.96 17.48
N ARG A 67 -28.36 0.09 17.85
CA ARG A 67 -26.93 0.32 17.62
C ARG A 67 -26.54 0.21 16.14
N SER A 68 -27.21 -0.63 15.36
CA SER A 68 -26.99 -0.69 13.92
C SER A 68 -27.53 0.55 13.22
N GLN A 69 -28.71 1.05 13.63
CA GLN A 69 -29.25 2.30 13.10
C GLN A 69 -28.37 3.51 13.46
N ASP A 70 -27.87 3.56 14.70
CA ASP A 70 -26.86 4.55 15.11
C ASP A 70 -25.57 4.40 14.30
N PHE A 71 -25.09 3.19 14.06
CA PHE A 71 -23.91 2.96 13.23
C PHE A 71 -24.10 3.48 11.80
N TYR A 72 -25.20 3.12 11.13
CA TYR A 72 -25.47 3.55 9.75
C TYR A 72 -25.68 5.07 9.66
N SER A 73 -26.39 5.66 10.62
CA SER A 73 -26.58 7.12 10.68
C SER A 73 -25.28 7.88 10.96
N ASN A 74 -24.30 7.27 11.61
CA ASN A 74 -22.96 7.82 11.78
C ASN A 74 -22.03 7.53 10.58
N LEU A 75 -22.30 6.50 9.79
CA LEU A 75 -21.50 6.16 8.61
C LEU A 75 -21.70 7.21 7.50
N ASP A 76 -22.95 7.56 7.18
CA ASP A 76 -23.27 8.58 6.16
C ASP A 76 -22.54 9.93 6.33
N PRO A 77 -22.50 10.56 7.52
CA PRO A 77 -21.76 11.81 7.72
C PRO A 77 -20.24 11.60 7.67
N LEU A 78 -19.72 10.46 8.14
CA LEU A 78 -18.30 10.12 8.02
C LEU A 78 -17.90 9.96 6.55
N TRP A 79 -18.70 9.27 5.75
CA TRP A 79 -18.48 9.10 4.31
C TRP A 79 -18.68 10.40 3.50
N SER A 80 -19.60 11.26 3.93
CA SER A 80 -19.82 12.58 3.33
C SER A 80 -18.62 13.51 3.56
N ASN A 81 -18.00 13.44 4.74
CA ASN A 81 -16.78 14.20 5.04
C ASN A 81 -15.57 13.70 4.25
N VAL A 82 -15.48 12.40 3.96
CA VAL A 82 -14.47 11.83 3.05
C VAL A 82 -14.67 12.34 1.62
N SER A 83 -15.92 12.53 1.19
CA SER A 83 -16.26 13.05 -0.15
C SER A 83 -15.97 14.55 -0.32
N LEU A 84 -15.93 15.32 0.77
CA LEU A 84 -15.63 16.75 0.77
C LEU A 84 -14.15 17.08 0.99
N ALA A 85 -13.39 16.23 1.70
CA ALA A 85 -11.93 16.29 1.63
C ALA A 85 -11.41 15.91 0.22
N SER A 86 -12.25 15.23 -0.57
CA SER A 86 -11.99 14.83 -1.95
C SER A 86 -12.85 15.58 -2.98
N SER A 87 -13.36 16.79 -2.66
CA SER A 87 -14.14 17.61 -3.60
C SER A 87 -13.29 18.25 -4.72
N HIS A 88 -12.46 17.44 -5.36
CA HIS A 88 -12.21 17.48 -6.79
C HIS A 88 -12.67 16.15 -7.39
N PRO A 89 -13.90 16.07 -7.91
CA PRO A 89 -14.40 14.87 -8.52
C PRO A 89 -13.60 14.60 -9.80
N HIS A 90 -13.03 13.40 -9.89
CA HIS A 90 -12.43 12.80 -11.09
C HIS A 90 -10.97 13.15 -11.44
N HIS A 91 -10.01 13.09 -10.50
CA HIS A 91 -8.70 12.49 -10.76
C HIS A 91 -7.83 12.50 -9.49
N PRO A 92 -7.43 11.36 -8.90
CA PRO A 92 -6.40 11.38 -7.86
C PRO A 92 -5.12 12.06 -8.35
N GLN A 93 -4.76 11.91 -9.64
CA GLN A 93 -3.62 12.66 -10.21
C GLN A 93 -3.83 14.18 -10.30
N GLN A 94 -5.04 14.70 -10.51
CA GLN A 94 -5.26 16.15 -10.64
C GLN A 94 -5.16 16.85 -9.28
N ALA A 95 -5.74 16.25 -8.23
CA ALA A 95 -5.57 16.76 -6.87
C ALA A 95 -4.10 16.73 -6.43
N LEU A 96 -3.38 15.64 -6.76
CA LEU A 96 -1.93 15.54 -6.54
C LEU A 96 -1.15 16.59 -7.34
N VAL A 97 -1.47 16.80 -8.62
CA VAL A 97 -0.82 17.84 -9.46
C VAL A 97 -1.06 19.23 -8.90
N LEU A 98 -2.27 19.56 -8.47
CA LEU A 98 -2.59 20.89 -7.92
C LEU A 98 -1.87 21.12 -6.59
N ASN A 99 -1.83 20.13 -5.70
CA ASN A 99 -1.09 20.23 -4.44
C ASN A 99 0.42 20.38 -4.67
N LEU A 100 0.98 19.61 -5.61
CA LEU A 100 2.38 19.73 -6.01
C LEU A 100 2.67 21.09 -6.65
N GLN A 101 1.80 21.61 -7.52
CA GLN A 101 1.96 22.93 -8.13
C GLN A 101 1.97 24.03 -7.08
N GLU A 102 1.05 23.99 -6.11
CA GLU A 102 1.01 24.94 -4.98
C GLU A 102 2.29 24.86 -4.15
N THR A 103 2.75 23.65 -3.84
CA THR A 103 3.98 23.40 -3.06
C THR A 103 5.24 23.85 -3.80
N LEU A 104 5.36 23.55 -5.08
CA LEU A 104 6.48 23.99 -5.92
C LEU A 104 6.46 25.50 -6.14
N ARG A 105 5.28 26.09 -6.29
CA ARG A 105 5.13 27.54 -6.43
C ARG A 105 5.55 28.24 -5.14
N THR A 106 5.08 27.79 -3.98
CA THR A 106 5.45 28.42 -2.70
C THR A 106 6.95 28.32 -2.40
N THR A 107 7.60 27.23 -2.82
CA THR A 107 9.03 27.00 -2.58
C THR A 107 9.96 27.63 -3.62
N PHE A 108 9.55 27.69 -4.89
CA PHE A 108 10.43 28.10 -6.01
C PHE A 108 9.93 29.30 -6.83
N ALA A 109 8.79 29.93 -6.50
CA ALA A 109 8.23 31.04 -7.29
C ALA A 109 9.17 32.25 -7.45
N ALA A 110 10.11 32.46 -6.51
CA ALA A 110 11.07 33.55 -6.59
C ALA A 110 12.20 33.31 -7.61
N CYS A 111 12.43 32.05 -8.00
CA CYS A 111 13.67 31.64 -8.66
C CYS A 111 13.48 30.92 -10.00
N VAL A 112 12.27 30.48 -10.36
CA VAL A 112 12.03 29.65 -11.55
C VAL A 112 10.75 30.09 -12.28
N PRO A 113 10.73 30.10 -13.63
CA PRO A 113 9.51 30.34 -14.39
C PRO A 113 8.38 29.37 -14.02
N GLN A 114 7.19 29.91 -13.79
CA GLN A 114 6.01 29.12 -13.41
C GLN A 114 5.64 28.07 -14.46
N THR A 115 5.94 28.32 -15.73
CA THR A 115 5.71 27.35 -16.81
C THR A 115 6.49 26.06 -16.59
N LEU A 116 7.74 26.15 -16.10
CA LEU A 116 8.56 24.98 -15.82
C LEU A 116 8.07 24.21 -14.60
N LEU A 117 7.68 24.92 -13.54
CA LEU A 117 7.14 24.28 -12.34
C LEU A 117 5.85 23.52 -12.65
N ASN A 118 4.97 24.09 -13.49
CA ASN A 118 3.74 23.43 -13.90
C ASN A 118 4.00 22.19 -14.76
N THR A 119 4.96 22.27 -15.71
CA THR A 119 5.34 21.12 -16.54
C THR A 119 5.96 20.00 -15.70
N ILE A 120 6.84 20.33 -14.75
CA ILE A 120 7.45 19.36 -13.83
C ILE A 120 6.38 18.70 -12.96
N ALA A 121 5.46 19.47 -12.36
CA ALA A 121 4.41 18.92 -11.52
C ALA A 121 3.48 17.97 -12.29
N GLN A 122 3.09 18.35 -13.51
CA GLN A 122 2.24 17.51 -14.35
C GLN A 122 2.93 16.21 -14.75
N LYS A 123 4.19 16.30 -15.18
CA LYS A 123 4.97 15.13 -15.62
C LYS A 123 5.37 14.23 -14.46
N ALA A 124 5.74 14.79 -13.32
CA ALA A 124 6.01 14.00 -12.11
C ALA A 124 4.78 13.17 -11.71
N ALA A 125 3.57 13.73 -11.74
CA ALA A 125 2.35 12.99 -11.41
C ALA A 125 1.96 11.92 -12.46
N GLU A 126 2.26 12.16 -13.73
CA GLU A 126 2.08 11.16 -14.81
C GLU A 126 3.08 9.99 -14.63
N ILE A 127 4.36 10.29 -14.45
CA ILE A 127 5.45 9.32 -14.35
C ILE A 127 5.39 8.53 -13.04
N PHE A 128 4.97 9.16 -11.95
CA PHE A 128 4.80 8.50 -10.66
C PHE A 128 3.76 7.36 -10.71
N ALA A 129 2.76 7.46 -11.59
CA ALA A 129 1.81 6.38 -11.83
C ALA A 129 2.44 5.17 -12.54
N ALA A 130 3.56 5.35 -13.24
CA ALA A 130 4.22 4.32 -14.04
C ALA A 130 5.22 3.44 -13.25
N GLN A 131 5.44 3.69 -11.95
CA GLN A 131 6.32 2.89 -11.06
C GLN A 131 7.73 2.57 -11.63
N GLN A 132 8.35 3.50 -12.35
CA GLN A 132 9.71 3.31 -12.87
C GLN A 132 10.79 3.55 -11.81
N SER A 133 12.06 3.30 -12.12
CA SER A 133 13.16 3.62 -11.19
C SER A 133 13.34 5.13 -11.02
N MET A 134 13.69 5.59 -9.82
CA MET A 134 13.82 7.03 -9.49
C MET A 134 14.71 7.80 -10.48
N GLY A 135 15.80 7.18 -10.98
CA GLY A 135 16.68 7.79 -11.97
C GLY A 135 16.05 7.97 -13.35
N GLU A 136 15.25 7.00 -13.80
CA GLU A 136 14.51 7.09 -15.06
C GLU A 136 13.38 8.11 -14.96
N GLN A 137 12.65 8.12 -13.84
CA GLN A 137 11.57 9.08 -13.59
C GLN A 137 12.06 10.53 -13.65
N LEU A 138 13.22 10.79 -13.06
CA LEU A 138 13.85 12.11 -13.05
C LEU A 138 14.28 12.56 -14.44
N VAL A 139 14.88 11.67 -15.23
CA VAL A 139 15.37 12.00 -16.58
C VAL A 139 14.20 12.25 -17.51
N GLU A 140 13.16 11.42 -17.47
CA GLU A 140 11.95 11.62 -18.25
C GLU A 140 11.26 12.95 -17.91
N CYS A 141 11.18 13.30 -16.61
CA CYS A 141 10.63 14.58 -16.19
C CYS A 141 11.47 15.78 -16.69
N VAL A 142 12.79 15.72 -16.58
CA VAL A 142 13.67 16.83 -16.99
C VAL A 142 13.75 16.95 -18.52
N GLN A 143 13.68 15.85 -19.25
CA GLN A 143 13.68 15.86 -20.72
C GLN A 143 12.50 16.62 -21.30
N THR A 144 11.34 16.63 -20.62
CA THR A 144 10.18 17.43 -21.06
C THR A 144 10.39 18.93 -20.90
N VAL A 145 11.26 19.34 -19.98
CA VAL A 145 11.61 20.74 -19.70
C VAL A 145 12.80 21.21 -20.53
N LEU A 146 13.75 20.30 -20.81
CA LEU A 146 15.00 20.56 -21.51
C LEU A 146 15.19 19.53 -22.64
N PRO A 147 14.44 19.63 -23.75
CA PRO A 147 14.45 18.64 -24.83
C PRO A 147 15.77 18.60 -25.63
N THR A 148 16.63 19.61 -25.48
CA THR A 148 17.94 19.70 -26.15
C THR A 148 19.01 18.84 -25.49
N TRP A 149 18.77 18.30 -24.29
CA TRP A 149 19.74 17.51 -23.54
C TRP A 149 19.61 16.01 -23.85
N GLY A 150 20.74 15.34 -24.04
CA GLY A 150 20.80 13.90 -24.25
C GLY A 150 20.42 13.13 -22.97
N THR A 151 19.72 12.00 -23.12
CA THR A 151 19.29 11.13 -22.01
C THR A 151 20.48 10.63 -21.19
N GLU A 152 21.60 10.32 -21.85
CA GLU A 152 22.83 9.84 -21.20
C GLU A 152 23.47 10.91 -20.29
N ASP A 153 23.51 12.17 -20.74
CA ASP A 153 24.06 13.28 -19.96
C ASP A 153 23.17 13.60 -18.76
N LEU A 154 21.85 13.56 -18.95
CA LEU A 154 20.88 13.72 -17.88
C LEU A 154 20.96 12.59 -16.85
N LEU A 155 21.17 11.34 -17.28
CA LEU A 155 21.39 10.20 -16.38
C LEU A 155 22.64 10.38 -15.52
N VAL A 156 23.75 10.87 -16.11
CA VAL A 156 24.97 11.17 -15.36
C VAL A 156 24.72 12.26 -14.31
N LEU A 157 23.95 13.29 -14.65
CA LEU A 157 23.55 14.34 -13.72
C LEU A 157 22.54 13.86 -12.67
N ALA A 158 21.70 12.86 -12.99
CA ALA A 158 20.71 12.23 -12.12
C ALA A 158 21.31 11.25 -11.11
N ARG A 159 22.46 10.64 -11.38
CA ARG A 159 23.13 9.67 -10.49
C ARG A 159 23.27 10.13 -9.02
N PRO A 160 23.69 11.37 -8.71
CA PRO A 160 23.77 11.86 -7.34
C PRO A 160 22.43 11.93 -6.59
N PHE A 161 21.32 11.96 -7.33
CA PHE A 161 19.95 12.00 -6.80
C PHE A 161 19.31 10.61 -6.79
N ALA A 162 19.58 9.78 -7.80
CA ALA A 162 18.96 8.45 -7.96
C ALA A 162 19.62 7.34 -7.12
N TYR A 163 20.93 7.44 -6.82
CA TYR A 163 21.70 6.37 -6.17
C TYR A 163 22.45 6.85 -4.91
N ALA A 164 21.84 7.73 -4.12
CA ALA A 164 22.44 8.20 -2.87
C ALA A 164 22.27 7.18 -1.73
N MET A 165 23.14 6.16 -1.66
CA MET A 165 23.20 5.19 -0.53
C MET A 165 23.73 5.79 0.80
N ARG A 166 24.08 7.07 0.83
CA ARG A 166 24.46 7.82 2.04
C ARG A 166 23.56 9.06 2.10
N SER A 167 23.29 9.57 3.30
CA SER A 167 22.45 10.74 3.67
C SER A 167 22.83 12.09 2.99
N SER A 168 23.24 12.09 1.73
CA SER A 168 23.59 13.23 0.89
C SER A 168 22.46 13.64 -0.06
N GLU A 169 21.38 12.87 -0.15
CA GLU A 169 20.24 13.10 -1.03
C GLU A 169 19.62 14.51 -0.83
N SER A 170 19.34 14.88 0.43
CA SER A 170 18.84 16.24 0.76
C SER A 170 19.91 17.32 0.57
N LYS A 171 21.20 17.01 0.77
CA LYS A 171 22.29 17.98 0.66
C LYS A 171 22.60 18.37 -0.79
N ASN A 172 22.46 17.44 -1.73
CA ASN A 172 22.71 17.69 -3.15
C ASN A 172 21.57 18.51 -3.79
N ALA A 173 20.31 18.21 -3.45
CA ALA A 173 19.17 19.02 -3.87
C ALA A 173 19.21 20.42 -3.24
N ALA A 174 19.43 20.51 -1.92
CA ALA A 174 19.51 21.79 -1.22
C ALA A 174 20.67 22.68 -1.69
N SER A 175 21.80 22.10 -2.08
CA SER A 175 22.95 22.86 -2.61
C SER A 175 22.72 23.36 -4.04
N ALA A 176 22.07 22.57 -4.91
CA ALA A 176 21.65 23.05 -6.23
C ALA A 176 20.63 24.20 -6.10
N ILE A 177 19.69 24.09 -5.16
CA ILE A 177 18.67 25.11 -4.89
C ILE A 177 19.29 26.36 -4.21
N SER A 178 20.28 26.20 -3.32
CA SER A 178 20.94 27.35 -2.69
C SER A 178 21.84 28.12 -3.66
N SER A 179 22.43 27.44 -4.65
CA SER A 179 23.16 28.11 -5.74
C SER A 179 22.23 28.96 -6.61
N LEU A 180 20.97 28.55 -6.76
CA LEU A 180 19.92 29.29 -7.47
C LEU A 180 19.42 30.52 -6.69
N ASN A 181 19.29 30.46 -5.36
CA ASN A 181 18.90 31.63 -4.56
C ASN A 181 19.87 32.83 -4.70
N ASN A 182 21.09 32.58 -5.17
CA ASN A 182 22.11 33.61 -5.40
C ASN A 182 22.12 34.14 -6.85
N SER A 183 21.32 33.61 -7.78
CA SER A 183 21.38 34.00 -9.21
C SER A 183 20.03 33.84 -9.92
N GLU A 184 19.64 34.82 -10.73
CA GLU A 184 18.40 34.75 -11.52
C GLU A 184 18.45 33.60 -12.54
N TRP A 185 17.33 32.89 -12.72
CA TRP A 185 17.16 31.76 -13.66
C TRP A 185 17.73 32.02 -15.05
N THR A 186 17.62 33.25 -15.54
CA THR A 186 18.06 33.68 -16.86
C THR A 186 19.58 33.74 -17.00
N ALA A 187 20.30 34.01 -15.90
CA ALA A 187 21.76 34.13 -15.86
C ALA A 187 22.49 32.79 -15.71
N LEU A 188 21.76 31.71 -15.40
CA LEU A 188 22.35 30.38 -15.18
C LEU A 188 22.82 29.71 -16.48
N SER A 189 23.92 28.97 -16.36
CA SER A 189 24.42 28.06 -17.39
C SER A 189 23.40 26.95 -17.68
N GLU A 190 23.42 26.39 -18.89
CA GLU A 190 22.53 25.29 -19.27
C GLU A 190 22.71 24.05 -18.36
N VAL A 191 23.94 23.79 -17.91
CA VAL A 191 24.26 22.72 -16.96
C VAL A 191 23.63 22.98 -15.59
N GLU A 192 23.59 24.24 -15.15
CA GLU A 192 23.00 24.63 -13.87
C GLU A 192 21.48 24.56 -13.93
N LYS A 193 20.88 25.00 -15.04
CA LYS A 193 19.44 24.82 -15.32
C LYS A 193 19.03 23.35 -15.31
N ALA A 194 19.85 22.47 -15.89
CA ALA A 194 19.64 21.02 -15.84
C ALA A 194 19.72 20.47 -14.40
N LYS A 195 20.71 20.87 -13.61
CA LYS A 195 20.83 20.44 -12.20
C LYS A 195 19.69 20.95 -11.32
N VAL A 196 19.27 22.19 -11.51
CA VAL A 196 18.17 22.79 -10.75
C VAL A 196 16.83 22.13 -11.11
N SER A 197 16.53 21.95 -12.40
CA SER A 197 15.31 21.26 -12.82
C SER A 197 15.24 19.83 -12.29
N LEU A 198 16.37 19.12 -12.30
CA LEU A 198 16.51 17.79 -11.72
C LEU A 198 16.31 17.78 -10.19
N ALA A 199 16.84 18.78 -9.47
CA ALA A 199 16.61 18.93 -8.03
C ALA A 199 15.15 19.24 -7.69
N ILE A 200 14.47 20.03 -8.52
CA ILE A 200 13.04 20.34 -8.37
C ILE A 200 12.18 19.10 -8.65
N ALA A 201 12.49 18.34 -9.70
CA ALA A 201 11.82 17.07 -9.99
C ALA A 201 12.01 16.09 -8.84
N PHE A 202 13.24 15.97 -8.31
CA PHE A 202 13.54 15.15 -7.14
C PHE A 202 12.73 15.56 -5.91
N TYR A 203 12.64 16.86 -5.62
CA TYR A 203 11.81 17.37 -4.53
C TYR A 203 10.32 17.03 -4.74
N ALA A 204 9.79 17.18 -5.95
CA ALA A 204 8.40 16.82 -6.27
C ALA A 204 8.11 15.33 -6.02
N PHE A 205 9.01 14.43 -6.43
CA PHE A 205 8.87 12.99 -6.17
C PHE A 205 8.99 12.65 -4.67
N THR A 206 9.84 13.35 -3.91
CA THR A 206 9.92 13.14 -2.46
C THR A 206 8.64 13.55 -1.74
N GLN A 207 7.99 14.65 -2.18
CA GLN A 207 6.68 15.06 -1.66
C GLN A 207 5.60 14.04 -2.00
N LEU A 208 5.60 13.49 -3.23
CA LEU A 208 4.66 12.43 -3.62
C LEU A 208 4.82 11.15 -2.76
N ASN A 209 6.06 10.74 -2.49
CA ASN A 209 6.34 9.58 -1.62
C ASN A 209 5.91 9.82 -0.17
N GLN A 210 6.07 11.05 0.36
CA GLN A 210 5.60 11.41 1.69
C GLN A 210 4.08 11.37 1.78
N SER A 211 3.37 11.95 0.80
CA SER A 211 1.90 11.91 0.74
C SER A 211 1.34 10.50 0.58
N GLN A 212 2.09 9.57 -0.04
CA GLN A 212 1.70 8.14 -0.08
C GLN A 212 1.97 7.40 1.23
N SER A 213 2.99 7.80 2.00
CA SER A 213 3.32 7.13 3.27
C SER A 213 2.40 7.54 4.43
N GLU A 214 1.70 8.66 4.29
CA GLU A 214 0.71 9.19 5.25
C GLU A 214 -0.72 8.67 5.02
N LEU A 215 -0.95 7.91 3.94
CA LEU A 215 -2.21 7.20 3.62
C LEU A 215 -2.15 5.75 4.07
#